data_AF-A0A553UH28-F1
#
_entry.id   AF-A0A553UH28-F1
#
_cell.length_a   1.000
_cell.length_b   1.000
_cell.length_c   1.000
_cell.angle_alpha   90.00
_cell.angle_beta   90.00
_cell.angle_gamma   90.00
#
_symmetry.space_group_name_H-M   'P 1'
#
loop_
_entity.id
_entity.type
_entity.pdbx_description
1 polymer ?
#
loop_
_entity_poly.entity_id
_entity_poly.type
_entity_poly.pdbx_seq_one_letter_code
_entity_poly.pdbx_strand_id
1 'polypeptide(L)'
;MTINSSKLTNERDIRDFISKGGTVPGDHDADQDEAKKVQLRLYPVTISDIDAAREKRKKGKKLSRHAWILAAIEEKLVRDG
;
A
#
# COMPACT_ATOMS: atom_id res chain seq x y z
N MET A 1 39.57 -26.20 9.90
CA MET A 1 38.79 -25.80 11.10
C MET A 1 37.48 -26.55 11.05
N THR A 2 37.29 -27.51 11.95
CA THR A 2 36.12 -28.40 11.99
C THR A 2 35.04 -27.76 12.85
N ILE A 3 33.85 -27.51 12.30
CA ILE A 3 32.72 -26.94 13.06
C ILE A 3 31.97 -28.10 13.72
N ASN A 4 31.94 -28.08 15.05
CA ASN A 4 31.35 -29.13 15.88
C ASN A 4 29.82 -28.92 15.96
N SER A 5 29.04 -29.76 15.27
CA SER A 5 27.56 -29.66 15.16
C SER A 5 26.79 -30.24 16.35
N SER A 6 27.34 -30.19 17.57
CA SER A 6 26.72 -30.83 18.75
C SER A 6 26.61 -29.87 19.94
N LYS A 7 25.64 -28.94 19.88
CA LYS A 7 24.95 -28.30 21.04
C LYS A 7 24.09 -27.12 20.58
N LEU A 8 22.90 -27.40 20.07
CA LEU A 8 21.79 -26.42 19.98
C LEU A 8 20.51 -27.16 20.39
N THR A 9 20.40 -27.50 21.67
CA THR A 9 19.28 -28.29 22.23
C THR A 9 18.18 -27.39 22.80
N ASN A 10 18.21 -26.09 22.51
CA ASN A 10 17.30 -25.11 23.08
C ASN A 10 16.70 -24.28 21.93
N GLU A 11 15.39 -24.40 21.72
CA GLU A 11 14.66 -23.69 20.65
C GLU A 11 14.87 -22.17 20.70
N ARG A 12 15.13 -21.63 21.89
CA ARG A 12 15.42 -20.20 22.10
C ARG A 12 16.76 -19.81 21.49
N ASP A 13 17.78 -20.64 21.67
CA ASP A 13 19.12 -20.40 21.11
C ASP A 13 19.12 -20.58 19.58
N ILE A 14 18.26 -21.46 19.06
CA ILE A 14 18.01 -21.61 17.62
C ILE A 14 17.31 -20.35 17.08
N ARG A 15 16.30 -19.82 17.77
CA ARG A 15 15.62 -18.57 17.39
C ARG A 15 16.56 -17.37 17.38
N ASP A 16 17.40 -17.25 18.40
CA ASP A 16 18.38 -16.17 18.52
C ASP A 16 19.48 -16.28 17.47
N PHE A 17 19.82 -17.49 17.03
CA PHE A 17 20.72 -17.73 15.91
C PHE A 17 20.07 -17.37 14.56
N ILE A 18 18.81 -17.80 14.33
CA ILE A 18 18.05 -17.49 13.12
C ILE A 18 17.82 -15.98 12.97
N SER A 19 17.52 -15.28 14.07
CA SER A 19 17.27 -13.82 14.07
C SER A 19 18.53 -12.96 13.95
N LYS A 20 19.73 -13.51 14.18
CA LYS A 20 21.02 -12.84 13.91
C LYS A 20 21.43 -12.87 12.43
N GLY A 21 20.84 -13.74 11.62
CA GLY A 21 21.22 -13.99 10.23
C GLY A 21 20.59 -13.08 9.17
N GLY A 22 19.94 -11.99 9.58
CA GLY A 22 19.16 -11.12 8.70
C GLY A 22 17.70 -11.11 9.09
N THR A 23 17.02 -10.02 8.74
CA THR A 23 15.62 -9.73 9.06
C THR A 23 14.73 -10.90 8.66
N VAL A 24 14.39 -11.78 9.59
CA VAL A 24 13.21 -12.63 9.44
C VAL A 24 12.04 -11.65 9.43
N PRO A 25 11.21 -11.59 8.38
CA PRO A 25 9.93 -10.92 8.49
C PRO A 25 9.17 -11.72 9.55
N GLY A 26 9.23 -11.28 10.79
CA GLY A 26 8.31 -11.75 11.81
C GLY A 26 6.94 -11.35 11.31
N ASP A 27 6.08 -12.34 11.06
CA ASP A 27 4.63 -12.23 10.84
C ASP A 27 4.15 -10.77 10.71
N HIS A 28 4.49 -10.15 9.58
CA HIS A 28 4.18 -8.77 9.36
C HIS A 28 2.75 -8.73 8.84
N ASP A 29 1.91 -8.26 9.75
CA ASP A 29 0.68 -7.55 9.49
C ASP A 29 -0.50 -8.44 9.09
N ALA A 30 -1.37 -8.68 10.08
CA ALA A 30 -2.80 -8.62 9.87
C ALA A 30 -3.11 -7.55 8.81
N ASP A 31 -3.99 -7.85 7.85
CA ASP A 31 -4.51 -6.92 6.85
C ASP A 31 -4.95 -5.59 7.48
N GLN A 32 -3.99 -4.70 7.73
CA GLN A 32 -4.28 -3.33 8.11
C GLN A 32 -4.84 -2.73 6.83
N ASP A 33 -6.04 -2.15 6.94
CA ASP A 33 -6.69 -1.37 5.88
C ASP A 33 -5.91 -0.06 5.65
N GLU A 34 -4.63 -0.20 5.36
CA GLU A 34 -3.71 0.88 5.09
C GLU A 34 -3.87 1.32 3.64
N ALA A 35 -3.87 2.64 3.44
CA ALA A 35 -3.96 3.23 2.12
C ALA A 35 -2.76 2.81 1.24
N LYS A 36 -3.02 1.98 0.23
CA LYS A 36 -2.01 1.56 -0.74
C LYS A 36 -1.89 2.58 -1.87
N LYS A 37 -0.66 2.91 -2.25
CA LYS A 37 -0.39 3.78 -3.42
C LYS A 37 -0.59 2.98 -4.70
N VAL A 38 -1.47 3.46 -5.57
CA VAL A 38 -1.73 2.88 -6.89
C VAL A 38 -1.24 3.82 -7.99
N GLN A 39 -0.55 3.25 -8.99
CA GLN A 39 -0.14 3.99 -10.18
C GLN A 39 -1.13 3.72 -11.31
N LEU A 40 -1.69 4.79 -11.88
CA LEU A 40 -2.63 4.70 -13.00
C LEU A 40 -1.97 5.15 -14.29
N ARG A 41 -2.14 4.35 -15.35
CA ARG A 41 -1.78 4.74 -16.73
C ARG A 41 -3.03 5.24 -17.42
N LEU A 42 -3.04 6.51 -17.79
CA LEU A 42 -4.17 7.17 -18.43
C LEU A 42 -3.71 7.87 -19.71
N TYR A 43 -4.59 7.97 -20.70
CA TYR A 43 -4.32 8.79 -21.88
C TYR A 43 -4.24 10.28 -21.50
N PRO A 44 -3.40 11.08 -22.17
CA PRO A 44 -3.29 12.52 -21.89
C PRO A 44 -4.63 13.25 -21.96
N VAL A 45 -5.48 12.90 -22.94
CA VAL A 45 -6.83 13.47 -23.08
C VAL A 45 -7.67 13.25 -21.83
N THR A 46 -7.64 12.04 -21.25
CA THR A 46 -8.37 11.72 -20.03
C THR A 46 -7.87 12.53 -18.83
N ILE A 47 -6.56 12.77 -18.74
CA ILE A 47 -5.97 13.61 -17.68
C ILE A 47 -6.48 15.05 -17.82
N SER A 48 -6.50 15.58 -19.04
CA SER A 48 -7.04 16.92 -19.33
C SER A 48 -8.51 17.04 -18.99
N ASP A 49 -9.32 16.03 -19.31
CA ASP A 49 -10.75 16.01 -18.98
C ASP A 49 -10.99 16.01 -17.46
N ILE A 50 -10.22 15.24 -16.71
CA ILE A 50 -10.27 15.21 -15.23
C ILE A 50 -9.93 16.60 -14.67
N ASP A 51 -8.88 17.25 -15.18
CA ASP A 51 -8.48 18.57 -14.72
C ASP A 51 -9.55 19.63 -15.04
N ALA A 52 -10.11 19.61 -16.25
CA ALA A 52 -11.22 20.50 -16.62
C ALA A 52 -12.47 20.27 -15.74
N ALA A 53 -12.79 19.02 -15.41
CA ALA A 53 -13.91 18.68 -14.52
C ALA A 53 -13.68 19.18 -13.09
N ARG A 54 -12.44 19.10 -12.59
CA ARG A 54 -12.05 19.63 -11.27
C ARG A 54 -12.19 21.14 -11.19
N GLU A 55 -11.81 21.85 -12.25
CA GLU A 55 -11.88 23.32 -12.35
C GLU A 55 -13.31 23.87 -12.33
N LYS A 56 -14.29 23.10 -12.81
CA LYS A 56 -15.71 23.48 -12.80
C LYS A 56 -16.33 23.51 -11.38
N ARG A 57 -15.67 22.96 -10.36
CA ARG A 57 -16.17 23.04 -8.97
C ARG A 57 -15.98 24.45 -8.40
N LYS A 58 -16.88 24.86 -7.49
CA LYS A 58 -16.89 26.19 -6.86
C LYS A 58 -15.49 26.59 -6.36
N LYS A 59 -15.10 27.84 -6.65
CA LYS A 59 -13.80 28.43 -6.26
C LYS A 59 -13.59 28.23 -4.75
N GLY A 60 -12.50 27.57 -4.38
CA GLY A 60 -12.17 27.21 -2.98
C GLY A 60 -12.42 25.75 -2.57
N LYS A 61 -13.12 24.94 -3.38
CA LYS A 61 -13.33 23.50 -3.13
C LYS A 61 -12.68 22.60 -4.19
N LYS A 62 -11.53 23.01 -4.72
CA LYS A 62 -10.80 22.20 -5.70
C LYS A 62 -10.14 21.01 -5.00
N LEU A 63 -10.70 19.83 -5.20
CA LEU A 63 -10.10 18.59 -4.72
C LEU A 63 -8.79 18.29 -5.46
N SER A 64 -7.86 17.59 -4.80
CA SER A 64 -6.73 16.97 -5.49
C SER A 64 -7.23 15.96 -6.54
N ARG A 65 -6.38 15.58 -7.52
CA ARG A 65 -6.77 14.55 -8.51
C ARG A 65 -7.17 13.25 -7.82
N HIS A 66 -6.40 12.84 -6.83
CA HIS A 66 -6.67 11.66 -6.01
C HIS A 66 -8.08 11.72 -5.38
N ALA A 67 -8.38 12.77 -4.63
CA ALA A 67 -9.67 12.90 -3.95
C ALA A 67 -10.85 13.03 -4.93
N TRP A 68 -10.63 13.67 -6.09
CA TRP A 68 -11.66 13.75 -7.13
C TRP A 68 -11.95 12.39 -7.75
N ILE A 69 -10.91 11.60 -8.05
CA ILE A 69 -11.05 10.25 -8.63
C ILE A 69 -11.77 9.32 -7.65
N LEU A 70 -11.39 9.33 -6.37
CA LEU A 70 -12.07 8.52 -5.35
C LEU A 70 -13.55 8.89 -5.23
N ALA A 71 -13.88 10.18 -5.12
CA ALA A 71 -15.27 10.62 -5.03
C ALA A 71 -16.10 10.21 -6.27
N ALA A 72 -15.50 10.23 -7.46
CA ALA A 72 -16.17 9.78 -8.68
C ALA A 72 -16.41 8.26 -8.70
N ILE A 73 -15.46 7.47 -8.18
CA ILE A 73 -15.62 6.02 -8.02
C ILE A 73 -16.72 5.72 -7.01
N GLU A 74 -16.70 6.35 -5.84
CA GLU A 74 -17.73 6.21 -4.81
C GLU A 74 -19.13 6.55 -5.34
N GLU A 75 -19.28 7.67 -6.03
CA GLU A 75 -20.55 8.08 -6.66
C GLU A 75 -21.06 6.99 -7.63
N LYS A 76 -20.17 6.43 -8.44
CA LYS A 76 -20.52 5.37 -9.39
C LYS A 76 -20.93 4.08 -8.69
N LEU A 77 -20.20 3.68 -7.65
CA LEU A 77 -20.53 2.49 -6.85
C LEU A 77 -21.87 2.62 -6.15
N VAL A 78 -22.18 3.79 -5.58
CA VAL A 78 -23.48 4.07 -4.95
C VAL A 78 -24.62 4.03 -5.96
N ARG A 79 -24.39 4.50 -7.20
CA ARG A 79 -25.40 4.53 -8.25
C ARG A 79 -25.73 3.16 -8.84
N ASP A 80 -24.73 2.30 -8.95
CA ASP A 80 -24.83 1.00 -9.62
C ASP A 80 -25.05 -0.18 -8.65
N GLY A 81 -24.80 0.04 -7.35
CA GLY A 81 -24.94 -0.97 -6.29
C GLY A 81 -26.35 -1.21 -5.80
#